data_AF-A0A501W215-F1
#
_entry.id   AF-A0A501W215-F1
#
_cell.length_a   1.000
_cell.length_b   1.000
_cell.length_c   1.000
_cell.angle_alpha   90.00
_cell.angle_beta   90.00
_cell.angle_gamma   90.00
#
_symmetry.space_group_name_H-M   'P 1'
#
loop_
_entity.id
_entity.type
_entity.pdbx_description
1 polymer ?
#
loop_
_entity_poly.entity_id
_entity_poly.type
_entity_poly.pdbx_seq_one_letter_code
_entity_poly.pdbx_strand_id
1 'polypeptide(L)'
;MKRKVASELERIPVSELQTVHFKLTVQDGHKLNFAWSPDGSSWNEANKGEPVDGAFLPPWDRGVRVGLSAKGAATASAAFNWFKLNYSKKEI
;
A
#
# COMPACT_ATOMS: atom_id res chain seq x y z
N MET A 1 5.30 -25.60 8.26
CA MET A 1 4.60 -24.30 8.09
C MET A 1 5.44 -23.45 7.14
N LYS A 2 5.04 -23.29 5.87
CA LYS A 2 5.81 -22.47 4.91
C LYS A 2 5.63 -20.99 5.28
N ARG A 3 6.73 -20.34 5.65
CA ARG A 3 6.78 -18.90 5.93
C ARG A 3 6.29 -18.18 4.66
N LYS A 4 5.17 -17.46 4.73
CA LYS A 4 4.72 -16.62 3.61
C LYS A 4 5.83 -15.61 3.34
N VAL A 5 6.46 -15.74 2.18
CA VAL A 5 7.44 -14.79 1.66
C VAL A 5 6.68 -13.48 1.42
N ALA A 6 7.26 -12.35 1.80
CA ALA A 6 6.71 -11.06 1.43
C ALA A 6 6.61 -10.99 -0.11
N SER A 7 5.41 -10.77 -0.62
CA SER A 7 5.19 -10.53 -2.05
C SER A 7 5.52 -9.08 -2.35
N GLU A 8 6.63 -8.83 -3.05
CA GLU A 8 6.97 -7.52 -3.61
C GLU A 8 6.15 -7.33 -4.91
N LEU A 9 5.36 -6.27 -4.98
CA LEU A 9 4.56 -5.95 -6.17
C LEU A 9 5.39 -5.18 -7.20
N GLU A 10 6.13 -4.18 -6.73
CA GLU A 10 6.93 -3.29 -7.56
C GLU A 10 8.10 -2.72 -6.76
N ARG A 11 9.20 -2.40 -7.46
CA ARG A 11 10.35 -1.68 -6.93
C ARG A 11 10.75 -0.60 -7.90
N ILE A 12 10.89 0.61 -7.39
CA ILE A 12 11.05 1.80 -8.22
C ILE A 12 12.19 2.64 -7.65
N PRO A 13 13.19 3.01 -8.46
CA PRO A 13 14.18 3.99 -8.05
C PRO A 13 13.50 5.36 -7.92
N VAL A 14 13.70 6.01 -6.77
CA VAL A 14 13.16 7.35 -6.48
C VAL A 14 14.34 8.27 -6.19
N SER A 15 14.30 9.51 -6.69
CA SER A 15 15.31 10.51 -6.35
C SER A 15 15.14 11.00 -4.91
N GLU A 16 16.24 11.29 -4.22
CA GLU A 16 16.23 11.64 -2.78
C GLU A 16 15.42 12.92 -2.45
N LEU A 17 15.19 13.79 -3.43
CA LEU A 17 14.46 15.05 -3.25
C LEU A 17 12.96 14.94 -3.56
N GLN A 18 12.47 13.76 -3.91
CA GLN A 18 11.10 13.59 -4.39
C GLN A 18 10.19 12.99 -3.33
N THR A 19 9.10 13.70 -3.01
CA THR A 19 7.99 13.10 -2.26
C THR A 19 7.27 12.11 -3.16
N VAL A 20 7.04 10.90 -2.65
CA VAL A 20 6.25 9.88 -3.35
C VAL A 20 4.94 9.66 -2.60
N HIS A 21 3.86 9.61 -3.37
CA HIS A 21 2.53 9.33 -2.87
C HIS A 21 2.22 7.84 -3.05
N PHE A 22 1.65 7.23 -2.02
CA PHE A 22 1.13 5.86 -2.07
C PHE A 22 -0.39 5.87 -1.90
N LYS A 23 -1.08 4.95 -2.57
CA LYS A 23 -2.53 4.75 -2.45
C LYS A 23 -2.85 3.28 -2.46
N LEU A 24 -3.72 2.88 -1.54
CA LEU A 24 -4.38 1.59 -1.51
C LEU A 24 -5.88 1.82 -1.74
N THR A 25 -6.45 1.16 -2.74
CA THR A 25 -7.90 1.09 -2.95
C THR A 25 -8.36 -0.33 -2.62
N VAL A 26 -9.40 -0.44 -1.80
CA VAL A 26 -9.97 -1.75 -1.40
C VAL A 26 -11.34 -1.90 -2.04
N GLN A 27 -11.53 -3.00 -2.77
CA GLN A 27 -12.80 -3.39 -3.38
C GLN A 27 -13.25 -4.72 -2.76
N ASP A 28 -14.56 -4.93 -2.62
CA ASP A 28 -15.16 -6.14 -2.03
C ASP A 28 -14.60 -6.55 -0.65
N GLY A 29 -13.96 -5.62 0.06
CA GLY A 29 -13.32 -5.84 1.36
C GLY A 29 -11.99 -6.63 1.31
N HIS A 30 -11.57 -7.15 0.15
CA HIS A 30 -10.39 -8.01 0.05
C HIS A 30 -9.58 -7.86 -1.25
N LYS A 31 -10.09 -7.19 -2.28
CA LYS A 31 -9.34 -6.90 -3.51
C LYS A 31 -8.54 -5.62 -3.32
N LEU A 32 -7.21 -5.75 -3.26
CA LEU A 32 -6.29 -4.67 -2.88
C LEU A 32 -5.53 -4.13 -4.11
N ASN A 33 -5.83 -2.90 -4.52
CA ASN A 33 -5.08 -2.20 -5.57
C ASN A 33 -4.12 -1.18 -4.97
N PHE A 34 -2.82 -1.42 -5.13
CA PHE A 34 -1.74 -0.52 -4.76
C PHE A 34 -1.35 0.34 -5.96
N ALA A 35 -1.14 1.61 -5.70
CA ALA A 35 -0.66 2.56 -6.69
C ALA A 35 0.30 3.55 -6.04
N TRP A 36 1.15 4.16 -6.85
CA TRP A 36 2.06 5.21 -6.44
C TRP A 36 1.98 6.39 -7.41
N SER A 37 2.45 7.55 -6.96
CA SER A 37 2.44 8.76 -7.79
C SER A 37 3.60 9.70 -7.41
N PRO A 38 4.30 10.29 -8.39
CA PRO A 38 5.36 11.27 -8.16
C PRO A 38 4.85 12.66 -7.80
N ASP A 39 3.57 12.95 -8.07
CA ASP A 39 2.95 14.28 -8.01
C ASP A 39 1.60 14.30 -7.26
N GLY A 40 1.13 13.13 -6.82
CA GLY A 40 -0.17 12.93 -6.17
C GLY A 40 -1.37 12.93 -7.13
N SER A 41 -1.15 13.12 -8.43
CA SER A 41 -2.19 13.31 -9.45
C SER A 41 -2.13 12.23 -10.54
N SER A 42 -0.93 11.91 -11.01
CA SER A 42 -0.65 10.88 -12.01
C SER A 42 -0.32 9.56 -11.32
N TRP A 43 -1.27 8.61 -11.34
CA TRP A 43 -1.15 7.36 -10.59
C TRP A 43 -0.69 6.20 -11.47
N ASN A 44 0.32 5.49 -11.01
CA ASN A 44 0.85 4.26 -11.60
C ASN A 44 0.42 3.06 -10.74
N GLU A 45 -0.16 2.04 -11.37
CA GLU A 45 -0.58 0.83 -10.66
C GLU A 45 0.61 -0.11 -10.39
N ALA A 46 0.79 -0.51 -9.12
CA ALA A 46 1.85 -1.43 -8.74
C ALA A 46 1.48 -2.90 -9.00
N ASN A 47 0.19 -3.20 -9.10
CA ASN A 47 -0.31 -4.56 -9.24
C ASN A 47 -0.43 -5.05 -10.69
N LYS A 48 0.05 -4.28 -11.68
CA LYS A 48 -0.01 -4.64 -13.11
C LYS A 48 -1.43 -4.97 -13.60
N GLY A 49 -2.44 -4.25 -13.11
CA GLY A 49 -3.85 -4.45 -13.47
C GLY A 49 -4.60 -5.51 -12.66
N GLU A 50 -3.92 -6.33 -11.84
CA GLU A 50 -4.56 -7.43 -11.10
C GLU A 50 -4.60 -7.17 -9.58
N PRO A 51 -5.78 -6.98 -8.97
CA PRO A 51 -5.89 -6.80 -7.52
C PRO A 51 -5.24 -7.92 -6.72
N VAL A 52 -4.52 -7.58 -5.65
CA VAL A 52 -4.03 -8.61 -4.71
C VAL A 52 -5.21 -9.13 -3.91
N ASP A 53 -5.41 -10.44 -3.93
CA ASP A 53 -6.41 -11.11 -3.09
C ASP A 53 -5.93 -11.17 -1.63
N GLY A 54 -6.55 -10.33 -0.80
CA GLY A 54 -6.33 -10.24 0.64
C GLY A 54 -7.20 -11.17 1.48
N ALA A 55 -8.00 -12.07 0.91
CA ALA A 55 -8.90 -12.96 1.65
C ALA A 55 -8.18 -13.90 2.63
N PHE A 56 -6.88 -14.08 2.48
CA PHE A 56 -6.04 -14.82 3.42
C PHE A 56 -5.79 -14.07 4.74
N LEU A 57 -6.08 -12.78 4.81
CA LEU A 57 -5.92 -11.99 6.03
C LEU A 57 -7.02 -12.41 7.02
N PRO A 58 -6.68 -12.65 8.30
CA PRO A 58 -7.63 -13.15 9.28
C PRO A 58 -8.80 -12.16 9.42
N PRO A 59 -10.05 -12.60 9.19
CA PRO A 59 -11.18 -11.66 9.16
C PRO A 59 -11.75 -11.33 10.55
N TRP A 60 -11.35 -12.05 11.60
CA TRP A 60 -11.98 -12.00 12.92
C TRP A 60 -10.94 -11.77 14.03
N ASP A 61 -11.20 -10.76 14.85
CA ASP A 61 -10.52 -10.33 16.10
C ASP A 61 -9.31 -9.39 15.99
N ARG A 62 -8.75 -9.15 14.80
CA ARG A 62 -7.73 -8.09 14.59
C ARG A 62 -7.94 -7.42 13.24
N GLY A 63 -8.86 -6.46 13.18
CA GLY A 63 -9.20 -5.75 11.94
C GLY A 63 -7.97 -5.40 11.11
N VAL A 64 -8.05 -5.62 9.79
CA VAL A 64 -6.95 -5.37 8.85
C VAL A 64 -6.41 -3.95 9.04
N ARG A 65 -5.10 -3.84 9.25
CA ARG A 65 -4.41 -2.56 9.43
C ARG A 65 -3.69 -2.20 8.15
N VAL A 66 -3.88 -0.97 7.72
CA VAL A 66 -3.07 -0.34 6.66
C VAL A 66 -2.11 0.64 7.33
N GLY A 67 -0.88 0.69 6.84
CA GLY A 67 0.14 1.59 7.37
C GLY A 67 1.31 1.71 6.42
N LEU A 68 2.09 2.76 6.63
CA LEU A 68 3.36 2.98 5.95
C LEU A 68 4.48 2.47 6.85
N SER A 69 5.50 1.86 6.26
CA SER A 69 6.70 1.45 6.97
C SER A 69 7.93 1.79 6.14
N ALA A 70 9.02 2.12 6.82
CA ALA A 70 10.31 2.40 6.22
C ALA A 70 11.36 1.48 6.85
N LYS A 71 12.28 0.99 6.04
CA LYS A 71 13.39 0.14 6.47
C LYS A 71 14.62 0.50 5.66
N GLY A 72 15.73 0.79 6.34
CA GLY A 72 16.99 1.20 5.72
C GLY A 72 18.16 1.13 6.70
N ALA A 73 19.29 1.71 6.33
CA ALA A 73 20.44 1.89 7.22
C ALA A 73 20.05 2.74 8.45
N ALA A 74 20.72 2.52 9.58
CA ALA A 74 20.45 3.26 10.82
C ALA A 74 20.65 4.78 10.69
N THR A 75 21.46 5.21 9.73
CA THR A 75 21.75 6.62 9.43
C THR A 75 20.76 7.25 8.44
N ALA A 76 19.90 6.45 7.80
CA ALA A 76 18.90 6.93 6.85
C ALA A 76 17.58 7.24 7.57
N SER A 77 16.91 8.31 7.14
CA SER A 77 15.59 8.69 7.63
C SER A 77 14.56 8.69 6.49
N ALA A 78 13.30 8.45 6.86
CA ALA A 78 12.16 8.63 5.98
C ALA A 78 11.10 9.44 6.73
N ALA A 79 10.51 10.42 6.07
CA ALA A 79 9.44 11.23 6.62
C ALA A 79 8.12 10.92 5.90
N PHE A 80 7.04 10.84 6.67
CA PHE A 80 5.69 10.74 6.14
C PHE A 80 4.96 12.06 6.38
N ASN A 81 4.71 12.81 5.31
CA ASN A 81 4.11 14.14 5.42
C ASN A 81 2.66 14.08 5.93
N TRP A 82 1.90 13.07 5.49
CA TRP A 82 0.51 12.86 5.91
C TRP A 82 0.08 11.41 5.66
N PHE A 83 -1.00 11.01 6.34
CA PHE A 83 -1.72 9.76 6.10
C PHE A 83 -3.22 10.04 6.12
N LYS A 84 -3.94 9.55 5.11
CA LYS A 84 -5.39 9.75 4.97
C LYS A 84 -6.08 8.42 4.70
N LEU A 85 -7.14 8.15 5.45
CA LEU A 85 -8.01 7.00 5.25
C LEU A 85 -9.42 7.50 4.94
N ASN A 86 -9.94 7.13 3.78
CA ASN A 86 -11.30 7.44 3.36
C ASN A 86 -12.13 6.17 3.36
N TYR A 87 -13.24 6.18 4.10
CA TYR A 87 -14.22 5.11 4.03
C TYR A 87 -15.25 5.47 2.96
N SER A 88 -15.34 4.67 1.90
CA SER A 88 -16.46 4.76 0.97
C SER A 88 -17.71 4.21 1.65
N LYS A 89 -18.84 4.92 1.54
CA LYS A 89 -20.14 4.33 1.88
C LYS A 89 -20.35 3.12 0.96
N LYS A 90 -20.69 1.98 1.56
CA LYS A 90 -21.24 0.86 0.80
C LYS A 90 -22.71 1.22 0.55
N GLU A 91 -23.13 1.36 -0.70
CA GLU A 91 -24.55 1.31 -1.02
C GLU A 91 -25.02 -0.11 -0.68
N ILE A 92 -26.04 -0.21 0.17
CA ILE A 92 -26.67 -1.46 0.60
C ILE A 92 -27.90 -1.67 -0.28
#